data_AF-A0A316NWX5-F1
#
_entry.id   AF-A0A316NWX5-F1
#
_cell.length_a   1.000
_cell.length_b   1.000
_cell.length_c   1.000
_cell.angle_alpha   90.00
_cell.angle_beta   90.00
_cell.angle_gamma   90.00
#
_symmetry.space_group_name_H-M   'P 1'
#
loop_
_entity.id
_entity.type
_entity.pdbx_description
1 polymer ?
#
loop_
_entity_poly.entity_id
_entity_poly.type
_entity_poly.pdbx_seq_one_letter_code
_entity_poly.pdbx_strand_id
1 'polypeptide(L)'
;MPAEQKVNLRDYKNLIETIAKVEYQKFSVSHLIELPELVNIGNHTLYLLFKNNPPEAYNNTYLSTAIKWAIRNEVRRRYKWYSLKNRKQQIAEADEEQEVRVEVYKTILSIDEMQDAEVPTQIKAEDKTPEESLEFAELKTHILDAMKHLPKRERELIEYKFFKEKKLREISEEFDISQSRISRIIQSGLDKIKKDLKKQGIL
;
A
#
# COMPACT_ATOMS: atom_id res chain seq x y z
N MET A 1 35.63 5.89 -21.61
CA MET A 1 35.05 6.64 -22.75
C MET A 1 36.13 6.76 -23.80
N PRO A 2 35.99 6.19 -25.01
CA PRO A 2 36.60 6.76 -26.19
C PRO A 2 35.72 7.92 -26.67
N ALA A 3 36.32 9.09 -26.73
CA ALA A 3 35.73 10.28 -27.31
C ALA A 3 35.96 10.22 -28.82
N GLU A 4 34.92 9.98 -29.62
CA GLU A 4 34.86 10.32 -31.07
C GLU A 4 33.56 9.79 -31.69
N GLN A 5 32.46 10.46 -31.37
CA GLN A 5 31.28 10.69 -32.22
C GLN A 5 30.19 11.19 -31.27
N LYS A 6 30.08 12.51 -31.12
CA LYS A 6 28.84 13.10 -30.57
C LYS A 6 27.75 12.81 -31.59
N VAL A 7 27.08 11.67 -31.45
CA VAL A 7 25.96 11.31 -32.32
C VAL A 7 24.90 12.39 -32.16
N ASN A 8 24.57 13.06 -33.27
CA ASN A 8 23.60 14.14 -33.25
C ASN A 8 22.19 13.56 -33.15
N LEU A 9 21.71 13.38 -31.93
CA LEU A 9 20.36 12.89 -31.64
C LEU A 9 19.26 13.77 -32.25
N ARG A 10 19.58 15.01 -32.67
CA ARG A 10 18.63 15.92 -33.33
C ARG A 10 18.12 15.36 -34.66
N ASP A 11 18.93 14.57 -35.36
CA ASP A 11 18.56 14.04 -36.67
C ASP A 11 17.41 13.02 -36.56
N TYR A 12 17.26 12.39 -35.38
CA TYR A 12 16.22 11.40 -35.08
C TYR A 12 15.01 12.00 -34.35
N LYS A 13 14.98 13.33 -34.15
CA LYS A 13 13.89 14.01 -33.42
C LYS A 13 12.52 13.72 -34.02
N ASN A 14 12.38 13.86 -35.34
CA ASN A 14 11.12 13.62 -36.04
C ASN A 14 10.64 12.17 -35.90
N LEU A 15 11.57 11.21 -35.91
CA LEU A 15 11.27 9.79 -35.75
C LEU A 15 10.71 9.51 -34.35
N ILE A 16 11.40 10.01 -33.31
CA ILE A 16 11.00 9.83 -31.92
C ILE A 16 9.65 10.49 -31.67
N GLU A 17 9.45 11.73 -32.11
CA GLU A 17 8.19 12.45 -31.93
C GLU A 17 7.02 11.73 -32.60
N THR A 18 7.22 11.18 -33.79
CA THR A 18 6.17 10.44 -34.51
C THR A 18 5.76 9.19 -33.73
N ILE A 19 6.73 8.41 -33.25
CA ILE A 19 6.46 7.18 -32.48
C ILE A 19 5.85 7.52 -31.12
N ALA A 20 6.37 8.55 -30.45
CA ALA A 20 5.86 9.03 -29.18
C ALA A 20 4.41 9.51 -29.31
N LYS A 21 4.06 10.25 -30.36
CA LYS A 21 2.66 10.67 -30.63
C LYS A 21 1.73 9.49 -30.88
N VAL A 22 2.15 8.52 -31.70
CA VAL A 22 1.35 7.31 -32.00
C VAL A 22 1.11 6.47 -30.76
N GLU A 23 2.11 6.34 -29.88
CA GLU A 23 1.93 5.62 -28.62
C GLU A 23 1.18 6.48 -27.59
N TYR A 24 1.39 7.79 -27.54
CA TYR A 24 0.63 8.72 -26.69
C TYR A 24 -0.87 8.66 -26.97
N GLN A 25 -1.30 8.63 -28.23
CA GLN A 25 -2.71 8.46 -28.60
C GLN A 25 -3.34 7.17 -28.06
N LYS A 26 -2.54 6.13 -27.80
CA LYS A 26 -3.03 4.87 -27.22
C LYS A 26 -3.13 4.94 -25.69
N PHE A 27 -2.38 5.86 -25.07
CA PHE A 27 -2.30 6.02 -23.61
C PHE A 27 -3.02 7.29 -23.11
N SER A 28 -3.46 8.17 -24.01
CA SER A 28 -4.03 9.49 -23.68
C SER A 28 -5.27 9.42 -22.80
N VAL A 29 -6.02 8.31 -22.89
CA VAL A 29 -7.21 8.06 -22.05
C VAL A 29 -6.85 7.98 -20.56
N SER A 30 -5.60 7.61 -20.23
CA SER A 30 -5.20 7.44 -18.84
C SER A 30 -4.67 8.71 -18.18
N HIS A 31 -4.30 9.76 -18.93
CA HIS A 31 -3.64 10.99 -18.42
C HIS A 31 -2.40 10.80 -17.51
N LEU A 32 -1.91 9.58 -17.35
CA LEU A 32 -0.85 9.26 -16.39
C LEU A 32 0.56 9.51 -16.91
N ILE A 33 0.71 9.72 -18.21
CA ILE A 33 2.00 9.86 -18.89
C ILE A 33 1.92 11.08 -19.79
N GLU A 34 2.93 11.92 -19.74
CA GLU A 34 3.00 13.10 -20.60
C GLU A 34 3.77 12.82 -21.90
N LEU A 35 3.43 13.54 -22.96
CA LEU A 35 4.11 13.42 -24.25
C LEU A 35 5.63 13.69 -24.16
N PRO A 36 6.12 14.72 -23.42
CA PRO A 36 7.54 14.95 -23.27
C PRO A 36 8.29 13.78 -22.61
N GLU A 37 7.64 13.05 -21.69
CA GLU A 37 8.24 11.87 -21.07
C GLU A 37 8.48 10.76 -22.08
N LEU A 38 7.52 10.51 -22.97
CA LEU A 38 7.65 9.51 -24.04
C LEU A 38 8.78 9.87 -25.01
N VAL A 39 8.90 11.15 -25.36
CA VAL A 39 10.01 11.66 -26.18
C VAL A 39 11.34 11.45 -25.47
N ASN A 40 11.42 11.73 -24.17
CA ASN A 40 12.63 11.53 -23.37
C ASN A 40 13.04 10.05 -23.28
N ILE A 41 12.08 9.13 -23.14
CA ILE A 41 12.34 7.69 -23.16
C ILE A 41 12.92 7.26 -24.52
N GLY A 42 12.36 7.78 -25.62
CA GLY A 42 12.89 7.55 -26.96
C GLY A 42 14.33 8.04 -27.12
N ASN A 43 14.61 9.27 -26.68
CA ASN A 43 15.96 9.87 -26.69
C ASN A 43 16.95 9.03 -25.88
N HIS A 44 16.56 8.60 -24.68
CA HIS A 44 17.41 7.78 -23.81
C HIS A 44 17.71 6.42 -24.45
N THR A 45 16.73 5.82 -25.12
CA THR A 45 16.90 4.53 -25.81
C THR A 45 17.91 4.63 -26.94
N LEU A 46 17.82 5.68 -27.78
CA LEU A 46 18.80 5.90 -28.84
C LEU A 46 20.19 6.19 -28.28
N TYR A 47 20.28 6.99 -27.23
CA TYR A 47 21.56 7.25 -26.54
C TYR A 47 22.21 5.95 -26.05
N LEU A 48 21.44 5.05 -25.44
CA LEU A 48 21.94 3.74 -24.99
C LEU A 48 22.39 2.84 -26.14
N LEU A 49 21.67 2.83 -27.27
CA LEU A 49 22.05 2.06 -28.46
C LEU A 49 23.35 2.58 -29.08
N PHE A 50 23.46 3.90 -29.25
CA PHE A 50 24.62 4.55 -29.85
C PHE A 50 25.85 4.58 -28.94
N LYS A 51 25.68 4.31 -27.65
CA LYS A 51 26.81 4.13 -26.72
C LYS A 51 27.64 2.89 -27.05
N ASN A 52 27.01 1.84 -27.57
CA ASN A 52 27.65 0.53 -27.79
C ASN A 52 28.12 0.33 -29.23
N ASN A 53 27.42 0.92 -30.22
CA ASN A 53 27.74 0.80 -31.64
C ASN A 53 27.46 2.12 -32.38
N PRO A 54 28.15 2.40 -33.51
CA PRO A 54 27.88 3.59 -34.31
C PRO A 54 26.45 3.59 -34.89
N PRO A 55 25.86 4.77 -35.17
CA PRO A 55 24.49 4.91 -35.66
C PRO A 55 24.25 4.27 -37.03
N GLU A 56 25.30 4.15 -37.85
CA GLU A 56 25.28 3.52 -39.18
C GLU A 56 24.99 2.01 -39.15
N ALA A 57 25.18 1.38 -37.99
CA ALA A 57 24.90 -0.04 -37.81
C ALA A 57 23.39 -0.35 -37.73
N TYR A 58 22.54 0.68 -37.61
CA TYR A 58 21.11 0.51 -37.34
C TYR A 58 20.22 1.05 -38.47
N ASN A 59 19.28 0.21 -38.92
CA ASN A 59 18.22 0.64 -39.82
C ASN A 59 17.15 1.45 -39.04
N ASN A 60 16.51 2.40 -39.72
CA ASN A 60 15.38 3.17 -39.21
C ASN A 60 14.25 2.27 -38.68
N THR A 61 13.96 1.15 -39.33
CA THR A 61 12.97 0.16 -38.85
C THR A 61 13.34 -0.44 -37.49
N TYR A 62 14.64 -0.70 -37.26
CA TYR A 62 15.13 -1.22 -36.00
C TYR A 62 15.03 -0.17 -34.89
N LEU A 63 15.49 1.06 -35.17
CA LEU A 63 15.39 2.19 -34.24
C LEU A 63 13.94 2.45 -33.84
N SER A 64 13.02 2.42 -34.81
CA SER A 64 11.59 2.59 -34.59
C SER A 64 11.02 1.54 -33.64
N THR A 65 11.41 0.29 -33.86
CA THR A 65 10.98 -0.84 -33.02
C THR A 65 11.55 -0.70 -31.61
N ALA A 66 12.84 -0.36 -31.48
CA ALA A 66 13.49 -0.19 -30.19
C ALA A 66 12.85 0.93 -29.36
N ILE A 67 12.59 2.10 -29.96
CA ILE A 67 11.91 3.22 -29.30
C ILE A 67 10.51 2.81 -28.83
N LYS A 68 9.73 2.17 -29.72
CA LYS A 68 8.38 1.70 -29.40
C LYS A 68 8.38 0.69 -28.26
N TRP A 69 9.30 -0.26 -28.27
CA TRP A 69 9.43 -1.25 -27.19
C TRP A 69 9.86 -0.62 -25.87
N ALA A 70 10.81 0.32 -25.91
CA ALA A 70 11.27 1.02 -24.72
C ALA A 70 10.13 1.82 -24.05
N ILE A 71 9.37 2.58 -24.84
CA ILE A 71 8.18 3.31 -24.38
C ILE A 71 7.19 2.34 -23.72
N ARG A 72 6.80 1.27 -24.42
CA ARG A 72 5.83 0.29 -23.89
C ARG A 72 6.32 -0.41 -22.64
N ASN A 73 7.60 -0.74 -22.59
CA ASN A 73 8.19 -1.41 -21.44
C ASN A 73 8.25 -0.49 -20.23
N GLU A 74 8.57 0.79 -20.43
CA GLU A 74 8.58 1.79 -19.37
C GLU A 74 7.18 2.04 -18.82
N VAL A 75 6.18 2.19 -19.69
CA VAL A 75 4.75 2.25 -19.29
C VAL A 75 4.37 1.02 -18.47
N ARG A 76 4.73 -0.18 -18.93
CA ARG A 76 4.43 -1.42 -18.19
C ARG A 76 5.10 -1.47 -16.81
N ARG A 77 6.34 -0.99 -16.69
CA ARG A 77 7.09 -0.97 -15.42
C ARG A 77 6.51 0.03 -14.42
N ARG A 78 6.23 1.25 -14.88
CA ARG A 78 5.69 2.33 -14.04
C ARG A 78 4.25 2.04 -13.61
N TYR A 79 3.45 1.49 -14.51
CA TYR A 79 2.04 1.20 -14.27
C TYR A 79 1.79 -0.31 -14.27
N LYS A 80 2.21 -0.99 -13.19
CA LYS A 80 2.07 -2.47 -13.03
C LYS A 80 0.64 -2.98 -13.27
N TRP A 81 -0.37 -2.16 -12.96
CA TRP A 81 -1.79 -2.47 -13.16
C TRP A 81 -2.20 -2.49 -14.66
N TYR A 82 -1.45 -1.82 -15.55
CA TYR A 82 -1.66 -1.92 -17.00
C TYR A 82 -1.35 -3.33 -17.53
N SER A 83 -0.40 -4.03 -16.91
CA SER A 83 -0.06 -5.41 -17.28
C SER A 83 -1.16 -6.42 -16.91
N LEU A 84 -2.07 -6.08 -15.98
CA LEU A 84 -3.21 -6.91 -15.62
C LEU A 84 -4.31 -6.89 -16.71
N LYS A 85 -4.46 -5.78 -17.45
CA LYS A 85 -5.53 -5.63 -18.47
C LYS A 85 -5.25 -6.37 -19.78
N ASN A 86 -4.00 -6.73 -20.09
CA ASN A 86 -3.67 -7.47 -21.32
C ASN A 86 -3.90 -9.00 -21.22
N ARG A 87 -4.53 -9.48 -20.14
CA ARG A 87 -4.82 -10.91 -19.92
C ARG A 87 -6.35 -11.10 -19.82
N LYS A 88 -7.03 -11.09 -20.98
CA LYS A 88 -8.51 -11.08 -21.20
C LYS A 88 -9.11 -9.68 -20.94
N GLN A 89 -9.99 -9.08 -21.75
CA GLN A 89 -11.12 -9.62 -22.51
C GLN A 89 -11.55 -8.60 -23.60
N GLN A 90 -12.58 -8.97 -24.36
CA GLN A 90 -13.05 -8.45 -25.64
C GLN A 90 -13.44 -6.95 -25.70
N ILE A 91 -13.41 -6.43 -26.93
CA ILE A 91 -13.59 -5.05 -27.37
C ILE A 91 -15.09 -4.78 -27.57
N ALA A 92 -15.75 -4.10 -26.63
CA ALA A 92 -17.00 -3.33 -26.84
C ALA A 92 -17.48 -2.58 -25.57
N GLU A 93 -17.28 -3.14 -24.38
CA GLU A 93 -17.70 -2.53 -23.08
C GLU A 93 -16.57 -1.70 -22.41
N ALA A 94 -15.48 -1.45 -23.13
CA ALA A 94 -14.23 -0.99 -22.53
C ALA A 94 -14.16 0.52 -22.25
N ASP A 95 -14.96 1.35 -22.93
CA ASP A 95 -14.85 2.81 -22.84
C ASP A 95 -15.48 3.35 -21.54
N GLU A 96 -16.69 2.90 -21.17
CA GLU A 96 -17.34 3.32 -19.91
C GLU A 96 -16.58 2.82 -18.66
N GLU A 97 -16.11 1.57 -18.67
CA GLU A 97 -15.28 1.07 -17.56
C GLU A 97 -13.92 1.77 -17.44
N GLN A 98 -13.38 2.29 -18.55
CA GLN A 98 -12.12 3.05 -18.52
C GLN A 98 -12.33 4.44 -17.94
N GLU A 99 -13.40 5.11 -18.31
CA GLU A 99 -13.75 6.44 -17.81
C GLU A 99 -14.05 6.40 -16.31
N VAL A 100 -14.87 5.43 -15.86
CA VAL A 100 -15.15 5.21 -14.44
C VAL A 100 -13.87 4.92 -13.67
N ARG A 101 -12.94 4.12 -14.21
CA ARG A 101 -11.67 3.83 -13.52
C ARG A 101 -10.77 5.05 -13.45
N VAL A 102 -10.68 5.86 -14.51
CA VAL A 102 -9.88 7.10 -14.54
C VAL A 102 -10.42 8.11 -13.53
N GLU A 103 -11.74 8.24 -13.44
CA GLU A 103 -12.39 9.12 -12.46
C GLU A 103 -12.21 8.62 -11.03
N VAL A 104 -12.29 7.30 -10.83
CA VAL A 104 -11.95 6.66 -9.55
C VAL A 104 -10.47 6.86 -9.21
N TYR A 105 -9.55 6.86 -10.18
CA TYR A 105 -8.13 7.14 -9.94
C TYR A 105 -7.87 8.59 -9.55
N LYS A 106 -8.48 9.55 -10.26
CA LYS A 106 -8.44 10.97 -9.89
C LYS A 106 -8.93 11.17 -8.46
N THR A 107 -10.12 10.65 -8.18
CA THR A 107 -10.77 10.73 -6.88
C THR A 107 -10.01 10.01 -5.77
N ILE A 108 -9.34 8.89 -6.04
CA ILE A 108 -8.63 8.12 -4.99
C ILE A 108 -7.19 8.60 -4.77
N LEU A 109 -6.53 9.15 -5.80
CA LEU A 109 -5.10 9.51 -5.71
C LEU A 109 -4.86 11.01 -5.49
N SER A 110 -5.80 11.88 -5.84
CA SER A 110 -5.65 13.32 -5.63
C SER A 110 -6.26 13.73 -4.30
N ILE A 111 -5.39 14.03 -3.33
CA ILE A 111 -5.80 14.56 -2.02
C ILE A 111 -6.54 15.90 -2.17
N ASP A 112 -6.18 16.71 -3.16
CA ASP A 112 -6.83 18.01 -3.42
C ASP A 112 -8.24 17.81 -4.00
N GLU A 113 -8.43 16.89 -4.95
CA GLU A 113 -9.78 16.60 -5.48
C GLU A 113 -10.66 15.90 -4.43
N MET A 114 -10.07 15.10 -3.53
CA MET A 114 -10.78 14.53 -2.37
C MET A 114 -11.25 15.59 -1.37
N GLN A 115 -10.56 16.73 -1.27
CA GLN A 115 -10.93 17.85 -0.41
C GLN A 115 -12.01 18.72 -1.05
N ASP A 116 -11.93 18.92 -2.37
CA ASP A 116 -12.87 19.75 -3.14
C ASP A 116 -14.19 19.02 -3.49
N ALA A 117 -14.28 17.71 -3.24
CA ALA A 117 -15.50 16.93 -3.44
C ALA A 117 -16.66 17.40 -2.53
N GLU A 118 -17.91 17.28 -3.00
CA GLU A 118 -19.11 17.67 -2.24
C GLU A 118 -19.20 16.98 -0.86
N VAL A 119 -18.64 15.79 -0.74
CA VAL A 119 -18.46 15.07 0.53
C VAL A 119 -16.97 14.76 0.69
N PRO A 120 -16.19 15.62 1.37
CA PRO A 120 -14.77 15.41 1.55
C PRO A 120 -14.49 14.15 2.37
N THR A 121 -13.57 13.32 1.89
CA THR A 121 -13.14 12.13 2.62
C THR A 121 -12.12 12.51 3.69
N GLN A 122 -12.51 12.39 4.96
CA GLN A 122 -11.60 12.65 6.08
C GLN A 122 -10.69 11.44 6.32
N ILE A 123 -9.43 11.54 5.91
CA ILE A 123 -8.41 10.56 6.26
C ILE A 123 -8.00 10.82 7.72
N LYS A 124 -8.44 9.97 8.64
CA LYS A 124 -8.05 10.03 10.04
C LYS A 124 -6.88 9.07 10.28
N ALA A 125 -5.92 9.51 11.08
CA ALA A 125 -4.88 8.60 11.58
C ALA A 125 -5.55 7.52 12.46
N GLU A 126 -5.10 6.28 12.34
CA GLU A 126 -5.52 5.17 13.22
C GLU A 126 -4.79 5.18 14.57
N ASP A 127 -3.79 6.05 14.70
CA ASP A 127 -3.00 6.19 15.91
C ASP A 127 -3.82 6.76 17.06
N LYS A 128 -3.53 6.29 18.27
CA LYS A 128 -4.15 6.79 19.50
C LYS A 128 -3.75 8.24 19.74
N THR A 129 -4.70 9.05 20.18
CA THR A 129 -4.43 10.41 20.65
C THR A 129 -3.56 10.38 21.92
N PRO A 130 -2.85 11.48 22.24
CA PRO A 130 -2.10 11.60 23.49
C PRO A 130 -2.98 11.38 24.72
N GLU A 131 -4.21 11.89 24.69
CA GLU A 131 -5.22 11.72 25.75
C GLU A 131 -5.60 10.25 25.93
N GLU A 132 -5.97 9.56 24.84
CA GLU A 132 -6.28 8.11 24.89
C GLU A 132 -5.08 7.28 25.36
N SER A 133 -3.86 7.70 25.02
CA SER A 133 -2.63 7.03 25.46
C SER A 133 -2.41 7.19 26.96
N LEU A 134 -2.71 8.37 27.52
CA LEU A 134 -2.66 8.64 28.95
C LEU A 134 -3.74 7.85 29.70
N GLU A 135 -4.99 7.89 29.24
CA GLU A 135 -6.10 7.12 29.82
C GLU A 135 -5.79 5.63 29.85
N PHE A 136 -5.20 5.09 28.78
CA PHE A 136 -4.78 3.69 28.72
C PHE A 136 -3.68 3.37 29.74
N ALA A 137 -2.72 4.29 29.93
CA ALA A 137 -1.65 4.13 30.91
C ALA A 137 -2.19 4.15 32.34
N GLU A 138 -3.11 5.06 32.67
CA GLU A 138 -3.77 5.14 33.97
C GLU A 138 -4.58 3.88 34.24
N LEU A 139 -5.43 3.46 33.30
CA LEU A 139 -6.22 2.23 33.41
C LEU A 139 -5.34 1.01 33.68
N LYS A 140 -4.18 0.91 33.00
CA LYS A 140 -3.20 -0.16 33.24
C LYS A 140 -2.68 -0.14 34.69
N THR A 141 -2.33 1.02 35.23
CA THR A 141 -1.82 1.12 36.62
C THR A 141 -2.88 0.70 37.63
N HIS A 142 -4.13 1.12 37.44
CA HIS A 142 -5.23 0.76 38.31
C HIS A 142 -5.58 -0.73 38.25
N ILE A 143 -5.56 -1.35 37.07
CA ILE A 143 -5.75 -2.79 36.93
C ILE A 143 -4.66 -3.55 37.69
N LEU A 144 -3.40 -3.11 37.59
CA LEU A 144 -2.29 -3.76 38.32
C LEU A 144 -2.47 -3.64 39.84
N ASP A 145 -2.95 -2.49 40.32
CA ASP A 145 -3.24 -2.33 41.74
C ASP A 145 -4.42 -3.17 42.21
N ALA A 146 -5.50 -3.27 41.42
CA ALA A 146 -6.61 -4.18 41.70
C ALA A 146 -6.15 -5.65 41.71
N MET A 147 -5.25 -6.05 40.81
CA MET A 147 -4.70 -7.41 40.78
C MET A 147 -3.90 -7.76 42.05
N LYS A 148 -3.25 -6.79 42.70
CA LYS A 148 -2.54 -7.01 43.99
C LYS A 148 -3.49 -7.39 45.14
N HIS A 149 -4.76 -7.01 45.06
CA HIS A 149 -5.76 -7.32 46.08
C HIS A 149 -6.41 -8.70 45.88
N LEU A 150 -6.22 -9.32 44.71
CA LEU A 150 -6.75 -10.65 44.43
C LEU A 150 -5.98 -11.75 45.18
N PRO A 151 -6.67 -12.85 45.55
CA PRO A 151 -6.04 -14.08 45.99
C PRO A 151 -5.01 -14.60 44.98
N LYS A 152 -3.90 -15.16 45.48
CA LYS A 152 -2.77 -15.66 44.67
C LYS A 152 -3.22 -16.59 43.53
N ARG A 153 -4.15 -17.51 43.82
CA ARG A 153 -4.67 -18.50 42.85
C ARG A 153 -5.52 -17.88 41.74
N GLU A 154 -6.28 -16.83 42.03
CA GLU A 154 -7.05 -16.10 41.01
C GLU A 154 -6.14 -15.26 40.12
N ARG A 155 -5.15 -14.61 40.73
CA ARG A 155 -4.14 -13.80 40.03
C ARG A 155 -3.33 -14.64 39.04
N GLU A 156 -2.84 -15.80 39.46
CA GLU A 156 -2.09 -16.72 38.61
C GLU A 156 -2.93 -17.13 37.40
N LEU A 157 -4.17 -17.60 37.59
CA LEU A 157 -5.02 -18.03 36.46
C LEU A 157 -5.33 -16.90 35.47
N ILE A 158 -5.50 -15.65 35.95
CA ILE A 158 -5.68 -14.47 35.08
C ILE A 158 -4.37 -14.17 34.32
N GLU A 159 -3.21 -14.26 34.97
CA GLU A 159 -1.91 -14.06 34.32
C GLU A 159 -1.68 -15.08 33.21
N TYR A 160 -1.90 -16.36 33.50
CA TYR A 160 -1.77 -17.42 32.51
C TYR A 160 -2.73 -17.25 31.32
N LYS A 161 -3.94 -16.76 31.56
CA LYS A 161 -4.95 -16.57 30.51
C LYS A 161 -4.68 -15.36 29.62
N PHE A 162 -4.38 -14.20 30.22
CA PHE A 162 -4.36 -12.91 29.52
C PHE A 162 -2.96 -12.39 29.23
N PHE A 163 -1.95 -12.72 30.05
CA PHE A 163 -0.57 -12.26 29.84
C PHE A 163 0.29 -13.31 29.13
N LYS A 164 0.10 -14.60 29.44
CA LYS A 164 0.80 -15.72 28.78
C LYS A 164 0.01 -16.33 27.62
N GLU A 165 -1.16 -15.77 27.31
CA GLU A 165 -2.07 -16.20 26.22
C GLU A 165 -2.39 -17.71 26.17
N LYS A 166 -2.29 -18.42 27.31
CA LYS A 166 -2.53 -19.86 27.34
C LYS A 166 -4.00 -20.19 27.11
N LYS A 167 -4.25 -21.30 26.42
CA LYS A 167 -5.60 -21.83 26.25
C LYS A 167 -6.10 -22.43 27.56
N LEU A 168 -7.43 -22.43 27.75
CA LEU A 168 -8.03 -23.04 28.96
C LEU A 168 -7.69 -24.53 29.11
N ARG A 169 -7.41 -25.23 28.00
CA ARG A 169 -6.96 -26.62 28.00
C ARG A 169 -5.58 -26.77 28.62
N GLU A 170 -4.63 -25.93 28.21
CA GLU A 170 -3.25 -25.93 28.72
C GLU A 170 -3.20 -25.55 30.20
N ILE A 171 -4.02 -24.59 30.63
CA ILE A 171 -4.15 -24.22 32.05
C ILE A 171 -4.78 -25.36 32.85
N SER A 172 -5.72 -26.11 32.26
CA SER A 172 -6.36 -27.26 32.91
C SER A 172 -5.37 -28.39 33.19
N GLU A 173 -4.46 -28.65 32.24
CA GLU A 173 -3.41 -29.66 32.37
C GLU A 173 -2.34 -29.26 33.40
N GLU A 174 -1.94 -27.98 33.43
CA GLU A 174 -0.89 -27.49 34.35
C GLU A 174 -1.37 -27.40 35.81
N PHE A 175 -2.65 -27.07 36.04
CA PHE A 175 -3.20 -26.87 37.38
C PHE A 175 -4.02 -28.05 37.91
N ASP A 176 -4.22 -29.11 37.11
CA ASP A 176 -5.06 -30.28 37.42
C ASP A 176 -6.49 -29.90 37.88
N ILE A 177 -7.09 -28.93 37.18
CA ILE A 177 -8.42 -28.40 37.46
C ILE A 177 -9.22 -28.43 36.15
N SER A 178 -10.52 -28.74 36.23
CA SER A 178 -11.37 -28.72 35.04
C SER A 178 -11.47 -27.33 34.39
N GLN A 179 -11.58 -27.30 33.06
CA GLN A 179 -11.72 -26.05 32.29
C GLN A 179 -12.90 -25.18 32.76
N SER A 180 -14.02 -25.82 33.12
CA SER A 180 -15.21 -25.13 33.64
C SER A 180 -14.94 -24.45 34.99
N ARG A 181 -14.17 -25.10 35.87
CA ARG A 181 -13.78 -24.53 37.16
C ARG A 181 -12.78 -23.39 36.98
N ILE A 182 -11.82 -23.50 36.06
CA ILE A 182 -10.88 -22.41 35.72
C ILE A 182 -11.65 -21.19 35.21
N SER A 183 -12.59 -21.38 34.28
CA SER A 183 -13.42 -20.28 33.76
C SER A 183 -14.17 -19.54 34.87
N ARG A 184 -14.79 -20.28 35.80
CA ARG A 184 -15.48 -19.68 36.97
C ARG A 184 -14.53 -18.91 37.89
N ILE A 185 -13.32 -19.42 38.11
CA ILE A 185 -12.33 -18.73 38.97
C ILE A 185 -11.86 -17.44 38.30
N ILE A 186 -11.59 -17.46 36.98
CA ILE A 186 -11.23 -16.27 36.21
C ILE A 186 -12.36 -15.24 36.26
N GLN A 187 -13.61 -15.67 36.05
CA GLN A 187 -14.77 -14.78 36.15
C GLN A 187 -14.90 -14.13 37.54
N SER A 188 -14.77 -14.92 38.61
CA SER A 188 -14.76 -14.41 40.00
C SER A 188 -13.65 -13.36 40.21
N GLY A 189 -12.45 -13.60 39.68
CA GLY A 189 -11.35 -12.64 39.76
C GLY A 189 -11.63 -11.35 38.97
N LEU A 190 -12.17 -11.47 37.76
CA LEU A 190 -12.56 -10.31 36.94
C LEU A 190 -13.67 -9.48 37.60
N ASP A 191 -14.66 -10.12 38.23
CA ASP A 191 -15.73 -9.42 38.95
C ASP A 191 -15.20 -8.63 40.15
N LYS A 192 -14.18 -9.16 40.85
CA LYS A 192 -13.49 -8.45 41.93
C LYS A 192 -12.70 -7.25 41.41
N ILE A 193 -11.94 -7.40 40.32
CA ILE A 193 -11.22 -6.29 39.67
C ILE A 193 -12.22 -5.21 39.26
N LYS A 194 -13.32 -5.58 38.60
CA LYS A 194 -14.36 -4.65 38.16
C LYS A 194 -14.99 -3.91 39.35
N LYS A 195 -15.23 -4.60 40.47
CA LYS A 195 -15.78 -4.00 41.69
C LYS A 195 -14.81 -2.98 42.30
N ASP A 196 -13.51 -3.26 42.32
CA ASP A 196 -12.51 -2.34 42.87
C ASP A 196 -12.27 -1.14 41.95
N LEU A 197 -12.26 -1.32 40.63
CA LEU A 197 -12.18 -0.20 39.68
C LEU A 197 -13.40 0.73 39.78
N LYS A 198 -14.61 0.20 39.97
CA LYS A 198 -15.82 0.99 40.24
C LYS A 198 -15.73 1.80 41.54
N LYS A 199 -15.14 1.24 42.59
CA LYS A 199 -14.94 1.98 43.86
C LYS A 199 -13.96 3.14 43.69
N GLN A 200 -12.95 2.98 42.83
CA GLN A 200 -11.96 4.01 42.53
C GLN A 200 -12.49 5.10 41.57
N GLY A 201 -13.70 4.95 41.03
CA GLY A 201 -14.33 5.94 40.15
C GLY A 201 -13.79 5.96 38.72
N ILE A 202 -13.09 4.90 38.32
CA ILE A 202 -12.48 4.76 36.98
C ILE A 202 -13.49 4.12 35.99
N LEU A 203 -14.50 3.42 36.53
CA LEU A 203 -15.53 2.65 35.81
C LEU A 203 -16.93 2.99 36.28
#